data_AF-A0A919EBH4-F1
#
_entry.id   AF-A0A919EBH4-F1
#
_cell.length_a   1.000
_cell.length_b   1.000
_cell.length_c   1.000
_cell.angle_alpha   90.00
_cell.angle_beta   90.00
_cell.angle_gamma   90.00
#
_symmetry.space_group_name_H-M   'P 1'
#
loop_
_entity.id
_entity.type
_entity.pdbx_description
1 polymer ?
#
loop_
_entity_poly.entity_id
_entity_poly.type
_entity_poly.pdbx_seq_one_letter_code
_entity_poly.pdbx_strand_id
1 'polypeptide(L)'
;MVLKTVYAYGLRRQETCGLDLADTRRNAKVPSYGRFGGIFVRYGKASKGGPPKRRLVLTVPEMDWCVDVLEQYWNEVRPAFSPGRHPALWVTERRGRMSLRRLNDAFDNARQDADLPKELDLHSLRHIVSA
;
A
#
# COMPACT_ATOMS: atom_id res chain seq x y z
N MET A 1 6.37 -0.66 -6.47
CA MET A 1 5.61 -1.56 -5.57
C MET A 1 4.58 -0.82 -4.74
N VAL A 2 4.94 0.23 -3.99
CA VAL A 2 3.97 0.98 -3.16
C VAL A 2 2.79 1.59 -3.94
N LEU A 3 3.02 2.17 -5.13
CA LEU A 3 1.95 2.73 -5.97
C LEU A 3 0.96 1.67 -6.46
N LYS A 4 1.48 0.48 -6.82
CA LYS A 4 0.67 -0.68 -7.17
C LYS A 4 -0.26 -1.08 -6.03
N THR A 5 0.21 -1.01 -4.78
CA THR A 5 -0.63 -1.26 -3.59
C THR A 5 -1.66 -0.16 -3.36
N VAL A 6 -1.31 1.11 -3.57
CA VAL A 6 -2.28 2.22 -3.52
C VAL A 6 -3.42 1.96 -4.50
N TYR A 7 -3.07 1.59 -5.72
CA TYR A 7 -4.00 1.28 -6.80
C TYR A 7 -4.88 0.06 -6.47
N ALA A 8 -4.28 -1.08 -6.15
CA ALA A 8 -4.99 -2.34 -5.91
C ALA A 8 -5.98 -2.28 -4.73
N TYR A 9 -5.68 -1.52 -3.68
CA TYR A 9 -6.48 -1.46 -2.46
C TYR A 9 -7.18 -0.10 -2.23
N GLY A 10 -7.05 0.86 -3.16
CA GLY A 10 -7.64 2.20 -3.04
C GLY A 10 -7.21 2.99 -1.78
N LEU A 11 -6.02 2.70 -1.25
CA LEU A 11 -5.55 3.24 0.04
C LEU A 11 -5.22 4.73 -0.05
N ARG A 12 -5.54 5.48 1.00
CA ARG A 12 -5.04 6.86 1.15
C ARG A 12 -3.56 6.84 1.48
N ARG A 13 -2.82 7.89 1.12
CA ARG A 13 -1.38 8.04 1.45
C ARG A 13 -1.04 7.73 2.91
N GLN A 14 -1.86 8.20 3.85
CA GLN A 14 -1.67 7.96 5.29
C GLN A 14 -1.86 6.48 5.65
N GLU A 15 -2.86 5.83 5.05
CA GLU A 15 -3.15 4.42 5.25
C GLU A 15 -1.98 3.58 4.70
N THR A 16 -1.50 3.91 3.49
CA THR A 16 -0.36 3.24 2.84
C THR A 16 0.92 3.36 3.64
N CYS A 17 1.37 4.59 3.96
CA CYS A 17 2.60 4.80 4.74
C CYS A 17 2.49 4.23 6.16
N GLY A 18 1.28 4.14 6.71
CA GLY A 18 1.00 3.60 8.04
C GLY A 18 0.99 2.08 8.14
N LEU A 19 1.04 1.33 7.02
CA LEU A 19 1.00 -0.13 7.04
C LEU A 19 2.20 -0.73 7.77
N ASP A 20 1.94 -1.75 8.57
CA ASP A 20 2.92 -2.63 9.18
C ASP A 20 2.85 -4.03 8.55
N LEU A 21 3.91 -4.81 8.73
CA LEU A 21 3.93 -6.23 8.38
C LEU A 21 2.75 -7.00 8.99
N ALA A 22 2.35 -6.63 10.21
CA ALA A 22 1.23 -7.23 10.93
C ALA A 22 -0.14 -6.80 10.40
N ASP A 23 -0.24 -5.93 9.40
CA ASP A 23 -1.52 -5.50 8.81
C ASP A 23 -1.96 -6.38 7.64
N THR A 24 -1.12 -7.31 7.15
CA THR A 24 -1.51 -8.28 6.12
C THR A 24 -2.45 -9.34 6.68
N ARG A 25 -3.46 -9.77 5.92
CA ARG A 25 -4.46 -10.76 6.35
C ARG A 25 -4.59 -11.86 5.31
N ARG A 26 -4.70 -13.11 5.79
CA ARG A 26 -5.12 -14.25 4.97
C ARG A 26 -6.62 -14.18 4.70
N ASN A 27 -7.05 -14.68 3.56
CA ASN A 27 -8.46 -14.87 3.24
C ASN A 27 -8.75 -16.37 3.08
N ALA A 28 -9.54 -16.96 3.97
CA ALA A 28 -9.84 -18.39 3.93
C ALA A 28 -10.61 -18.82 2.68
N LYS A 29 -11.35 -17.90 2.04
CA LYS A 29 -12.08 -18.18 0.80
C LYS A 29 -11.17 -18.25 -0.43
N VAL A 30 -9.97 -17.65 -0.35
CA VAL A 30 -8.97 -17.65 -1.43
C VAL A 30 -7.58 -17.93 -0.86
N PRO A 31 -7.30 -19.18 -0.44
CA PRO A 31 -6.04 -19.53 0.22
C PRO A 31 -4.78 -19.25 -0.61
N SER A 32 -4.92 -19.26 -1.94
CA SER A 32 -3.84 -18.97 -2.89
C SER A 32 -3.24 -17.57 -2.73
N TYR A 33 -3.99 -16.59 -2.20
CA TYR A 33 -3.46 -15.24 -1.95
C TYR A 33 -2.53 -15.17 -0.72
N GLY A 34 -2.36 -16.28 0.00
CA GLY A 34 -1.43 -16.38 1.11
C GLY A 34 -1.67 -15.28 2.15
N ARG A 35 -0.62 -14.54 2.50
CA ARG A 35 -0.68 -13.46 3.50
C ARG A 35 -1.36 -12.19 2.97
N PHE A 36 -1.49 -12.05 1.65
CA PHE A 36 -2.04 -10.87 0.97
C PHE A 36 -3.45 -11.13 0.46
N GLY A 37 -4.27 -11.85 1.23
CA GLY A 37 -5.72 -11.97 0.98
C GLY A 37 -6.51 -10.72 1.39
N GLY A 38 -5.87 -9.80 2.13
CA GLY A 38 -6.38 -8.48 2.42
C GLY A 38 -5.42 -7.64 3.27
N ILE A 39 -5.73 -6.35 3.39
CA ILE A 39 -4.97 -5.36 4.15
C ILE A 39 -5.86 -4.76 5.25
N PHE A 40 -5.40 -4.85 6.48
CA PHE A 40 -6.06 -4.24 7.63
C PHE A 40 -5.60 -2.80 7.82
N VAL A 41 -6.49 -1.85 7.54
CA VAL A 41 -6.23 -0.42 7.70
C VAL A 41 -6.54 -0.01 9.14
N ARG A 42 -5.52 0.38 9.90
CA ARG A 42 -5.65 0.86 11.30
C ARG A 42 -5.99 2.33 11.43
N TYR A 43 -5.54 3.15 10.49
CA TYR A 43 -5.60 4.62 10.57
C TYR A 43 -6.40 5.23 9.41
N GLY A 44 -7.61 4.71 9.17
CA GLY A 44 -8.49 5.23 8.13
C GLY A 44 -9.07 6.59 8.48
N LYS A 45 -9.54 7.32 7.44
CA LYS A 45 -10.13 8.67 7.59
C LYS A 45 -11.22 8.67 8.67
N ALA A 46 -10.97 9.43 9.73
CA ALA A 46 -11.90 9.61 10.84
C ALA A 46 -13.09 10.51 10.43
N SER A 47 -14.22 10.35 11.12
CA SER A 47 -15.25 11.38 11.18
C SER A 47 -14.75 12.56 12.02
N LYS A 48 -15.34 13.76 11.86
CA LYS A 48 -14.94 14.95 12.63
C LYS A 48 -15.01 14.66 14.14
N GLY A 49 -13.87 14.82 14.84
CA GLY A 49 -13.75 14.55 16.28
C GLY A 49 -13.72 13.07 16.70
N GLY A 50 -13.81 12.14 15.75
CA GLY A 50 -13.83 10.70 16.02
C GLY A 50 -12.45 10.03 15.91
N PRO A 51 -12.31 8.79 16.41
CA PRO A 51 -11.09 8.01 16.23
C PRO A 51 -10.91 7.58 14.76
N PRO A 52 -9.68 7.19 14.35
CA PRO A 52 -9.43 6.63 13.02
C PRO A 52 -10.31 5.41 12.74
N LYS A 53 -10.90 5.35 11.54
CA LYS A 53 -11.73 4.23 11.13
C LYS A 53 -10.87 3.03 10.76
N ARG A 54 -11.18 1.87 11.35
CA ARG A 54 -10.52 0.60 11.03
C ARG A 54 -11.34 -0.17 10.00
N ARG A 55 -10.69 -0.80 9.03
CA ARG A 55 -11.35 -1.65 8.03
C ARG A 55 -10.41 -2.69 7.46
N LEU A 56 -10.95 -3.82 7.02
CA LEU A 56 -10.25 -4.78 6.18
C LEU A 56 -10.61 -4.50 4.72
N VAL A 57 -9.60 -4.34 3.87
CA VAL A 57 -9.76 -4.27 2.41
C VAL A 57 -9.29 -5.62 1.87
N LEU A 58 -10.22 -6.40 1.31
CA LEU A 58 -9.89 -7.69 0.73
C LEU A 58 -9.22 -7.52 -0.63
N THR A 59 -8.31 -8.42 -0.96
CA THR A 59 -7.79 -8.56 -2.31
C THR A 59 -8.89 -9.10 -3.19
N VAL A 60 -9.25 -8.34 -4.22
CA VAL A 60 -10.27 -8.72 -5.19
C VAL A 60 -9.62 -9.47 -6.36
N PRO A 61 -10.35 -10.40 -7.03
CA PRO A 61 -9.81 -11.16 -8.15
C PRO A 61 -9.18 -10.32 -9.26
N GLU A 62 -9.75 -9.16 -9.56
CA GLU A 62 -9.25 -8.22 -10.58
C GLU A 62 -7.89 -7.60 -10.23
N MET A 63 -7.47 -7.73 -8.97
CA MET A 63 -6.22 -7.20 -8.43
C MET A 63 -5.31 -8.31 -7.89
N ASP A 64 -5.52 -9.57 -8.28
CA ASP A 64 -4.73 -10.72 -7.82
C ASP A 64 -3.24 -10.60 -8.14
N TRP A 65 -2.89 -9.97 -9.27
CA TRP A 65 -1.52 -9.63 -9.66
C TRP A 65 -0.76 -8.83 -8.58
N CYS A 66 -1.47 -8.16 -7.66
CA CYS A 66 -0.82 -7.42 -6.57
C CYS A 66 -0.22 -8.35 -5.51
N VAL A 67 -0.68 -9.60 -5.42
CA VAL A 67 -0.16 -10.61 -4.49
C VAL A 67 1.30 -10.87 -4.80
N ASP A 68 1.64 -11.20 -6.05
CA ASP A 68 3.03 -11.47 -6.46
C ASP A 68 3.94 -10.26 -6.25
N VAL A 69 3.45 -9.06 -6.54
CA VAL A 69 4.18 -7.81 -6.32
C VAL A 69 4.49 -7.59 -4.84
N LEU A 70 3.54 -7.91 -3.95
CA LEU A 70 3.71 -7.79 -2.51
C LEU A 70 4.57 -8.91 -1.93
N GLU A 71 4.49 -10.12 -2.46
CA GLU A 71 5.35 -11.25 -2.08
C GLU A 71 6.81 -10.97 -2.46
N GLN A 72 7.08 -10.50 -3.68
CA GLN A 72 8.41 -10.10 -4.09
C GLN A 72 8.95 -8.98 -3.18
N TYR A 73 8.14 -7.97 -2.89
CA TYR A 73 8.55 -6.90 -1.98
C TYR A 73 8.92 -7.45 -0.60
N TRP A 74 8.07 -8.34 -0.07
CA TRP A 74 8.24 -8.88 1.28
C TRP A 74 9.47 -9.77 1.42
N ASN A 75 9.70 -10.65 0.44
CA ASN A 75 10.72 -11.69 0.50
C ASN A 75 12.09 -11.20 0.01
N GLU A 76 12.13 -10.28 -0.96
CA GLU A 76 13.38 -9.90 -1.64
C GLU A 76 13.74 -8.44 -1.38
N VAL A 77 12.85 -7.51 -1.71
CA VAL A 77 13.19 -6.08 -1.74
C VAL A 77 13.30 -5.49 -0.33
N ARG A 78 12.32 -5.77 0.54
CA ARG A 78 12.29 -5.23 1.90
C ARG A 78 13.47 -5.74 2.75
N PRO A 79 13.81 -7.05 2.75
CA PRO A 79 14.97 -7.55 3.49
C PRO A 79 16.30 -6.98 2.99
N ALA A 80 16.43 -6.65 1.69
CA ALA A 80 17.65 -6.04 1.14
C ALA A 80 18.02 -4.70 1.81
N PHE A 81 17.05 -3.97 2.35
CA PHE A 81 17.32 -2.76 3.14
C PHE A 81 17.84 -3.05 4.56
N SER A 82 17.88 -4.30 5.00
CA SER A 82 18.25 -4.72 6.37
C SER A 82 17.53 -3.90 7.48
N PRO A 83 16.19 -3.81 7.48
CA PRO A 83 15.44 -2.96 8.41
C PRO A 83 15.37 -3.52 9.86
N GLY A 84 15.97 -4.67 10.14
CA GLY A 84 15.88 -5.33 11.45
C GLY A 84 14.43 -5.59 11.87
N ARG A 85 14.09 -5.20 13.11
CA ARG A 85 12.73 -5.37 13.69
C ARG A 85 11.76 -4.23 13.34
N HIS A 86 12.12 -3.33 12.43
CA HIS A 86 11.24 -2.20 12.07
C HIS A 86 9.89 -2.74 11.55
N PRO A 87 8.73 -2.28 12.08
CA PRO A 87 7.45 -2.90 11.79
C PRO A 87 6.83 -2.48 10.45
N ALA A 88 7.22 -1.30 9.93
CA ALA A 88 6.65 -0.76 8.69
C ALA A 88 6.76 -1.74 7.52
N LEU A 89 5.68 -1.85 6.75
CA LEU A 89 5.70 -2.53 5.46
C LEU A 89 6.67 -1.80 4.54
N TRP A 90 6.40 -0.51 4.26
CA TRP A 90 7.23 0.32 3.38
C TRP A 90 8.39 0.96 4.13
N VAL A 91 9.60 0.46 3.87
CA VAL A 91 10.86 1.00 4.38
C VAL A 91 11.64 1.72 3.30
N THR A 92 12.61 2.51 3.73
CA THR A 92 13.55 3.24 2.87
C THR A 92 14.96 2.72 3.06
N GLU A 93 15.88 3.11 2.18
CA GLU A 93 17.34 2.86 2.34
C GLU A 93 17.89 3.32 3.68
N ARG A 94 17.30 4.37 4.27
CA ARG A 94 17.64 4.85 5.62
C ARG A 94 17.07 3.97 6.74
N ARG A 95 16.48 2.81 6.41
CA ARG A 95 15.89 1.81 7.32
C ARG A 95 14.72 2.31 8.17
N GLY A 96 14.18 3.48 7.83
CA GLY A 96 12.98 4.05 8.44
C GLY A 96 11.74 3.87 7.57
N ARG A 97 10.57 4.09 8.18
CA ARG A 97 9.27 4.15 7.49
C ARG A 97 9.29 5.18 6.36
N MET A 98 8.67 4.82 5.24
CA MET A 98 8.40 5.75 4.15
C MET A 98 7.54 6.94 4.61
N SER A 99 7.95 8.16 4.29
CA SER A 99 7.18 9.37 4.58
C SER A 99 6.10 9.61 3.54
N LEU A 100 5.07 10.41 3.89
CA LEU A 100 4.04 10.84 2.95
C LEU A 100 4.61 11.59 1.75
N ARG A 101 5.60 12.45 1.99
CA ARG A 101 6.28 13.22 0.95
C ARG A 101 6.95 12.27 -0.05
N ARG A 102 7.71 11.29 0.44
CA ARG A 102 8.38 10.31 -0.43
C ARG A 102 7.40 9.48 -1.26
N LEU A 103 6.20 9.20 -0.73
CA LEU A 103 5.16 8.52 -1.51
C LEU A 103 4.61 9.41 -2.63
N ASN A 104 4.43 10.71 -2.38
CA ASN A 104 4.05 11.65 -3.44
C ASN A 104 5.18 11.78 -4.47
N ASP A 105 6.42 11.98 -4.04
CA ASP A 105 7.59 12.08 -4.93
C ASP A 105 7.70 10.82 -5.83
N ALA A 106 7.43 9.63 -5.27
CA ALA A 106 7.42 8.39 -6.05
C ALA A 106 6.32 8.37 -7.12
N PHE A 107 5.16 8.94 -6.84
CA PHE A 107 4.09 9.09 -7.83
C PHE A 107 4.45 10.14 -8.89
N ASP A 108 4.96 11.29 -8.47
CA ASP A 108 5.34 12.37 -9.38
C ASP A 108 6.41 11.92 -10.37
N ASN A 109 7.40 11.15 -9.91
CA ASN A 109 8.41 10.54 -10.77
C ASN A 109 7.76 9.55 -11.76
N ALA A 110 6.92 8.63 -11.27
CA ALA A 110 6.24 7.66 -12.13
C ALA A 110 5.33 8.34 -13.17
N ARG A 111 4.68 9.45 -12.80
CA ARG A 111 3.86 10.27 -13.67
C ARG A 111 4.71 10.94 -14.77
N GLN A 112 5.87 11.48 -14.41
CA GLN A 112 6.81 12.06 -15.37
C GLN A 112 7.39 11.01 -16.32
N ASP A 113 7.82 9.86 -15.79
CA ASP A 113 8.36 8.75 -16.58
C ASP A 113 7.33 8.18 -17.58
N ALA A 114 6.05 8.28 -17.24
CA ALA A 114 4.93 7.83 -18.07
C ALA A 114 4.32 8.92 -18.97
N ASP A 115 4.92 10.12 -19.01
CA ASP A 115 4.42 11.30 -19.75
C ASP A 115 2.94 11.64 -19.48
N LEU A 116 2.54 11.52 -18.21
CA LEU A 116 1.17 11.73 -17.78
C LEU A 116 0.90 13.20 -17.37
N PRO A 117 -0.33 13.72 -17.57
CA PRO A 117 -0.70 15.10 -17.26
C PRO A 117 -0.38 15.51 -15.82
N LYS A 118 0.13 16.73 -15.62
CA LYS A 118 0.58 17.25 -14.31
C LYS A 118 -0.54 17.45 -13.29
N GLU A 119 -1.79 17.45 -13.76
CA GLU A 119 -2.98 17.58 -12.94
C GLU A 119 -3.31 16.28 -12.20
N LEU A 120 -2.73 15.15 -12.62
CA LEU A 120 -2.85 13.88 -11.91
C LEU A 120 -2.00 13.90 -10.65
N ASP A 121 -2.59 13.44 -9.55
CA ASP A 121 -1.92 13.27 -8.28
C ASP A 121 -2.11 11.82 -7.78
N LEU A 122 -1.52 11.50 -6.63
CA LEU A 122 -1.66 10.17 -6.03
C LEU A 122 -3.13 9.79 -5.75
N HIS A 123 -4.03 10.77 -5.59
CA HIS A 123 -5.45 10.52 -5.39
C HIS A 123 -6.08 9.86 -6.63
N SER A 124 -5.60 10.20 -7.83
CA SER A 124 -6.06 9.63 -9.11
C SER A 124 -5.99 8.10 -9.14
N LEU A 125 -5.00 7.47 -8.50
CA LEU A 125 -4.88 6.01 -8.42
C LEU A 125 -6.04 5.33 -7.69
N ARG A 126 -6.84 6.09 -6.94
CA ARG A 126 -7.90 5.56 -6.07
C ARG A 126 -9.27 5.56 -6.74
N HIS A 127 -9.40 6.11 -7.94
CA HIS A 127 -10.69 6.29 -8.62
C HIS A 127 -11.21 5.05 -9.35
N ILE A 128 -10.45 3.95 -9.40
CA ILE A 128 -10.83 2.75 -10.17
C ILE A 128 -11.57 1.70 -9.33
N VAL A 129 -11.39 1.67 -8.00
CA VAL A 129 -12.02 0.67 -7.10
C VAL A 129 -13.46 1.07 -6.70
N SER A 130 -14.14 1.87 -7.54
CA SER A 130 -15.51 2.37 -7.29
C SER A 130 -16.52 1.97 -8.36
N ALA A 131 -16.18 1.04 -9.26
CA ALA A 131 -17.10 0.49 -10.27
C ALA A 131 -17.57 -0.91 -9.86
#